data_AF-A0A3M1LRE1-F1
#
_entry.id   AF-A0A3M1LRE1-F1
#
_cell.length_a   1.000
_cell.length_b   1.000
_cell.length_c   1.000
_cell.angle_alpha   90.00
_cell.angle_beta   90.00
_cell.angle_gamma   90.00
#
_symmetry.space_group_name_H-M   'P 1'
#
loop_
_entity.id
_entity.type
_entity.pdbx_description
1 polymer ?
#
loop_
_entity_poly.entity_id
_entity_poly.type
_entity_poly.pdbx_seq_one_letter_code
_entity_poly.pdbx_strand_id
1 'polypeptide(L)'
;FKGITHDFIKKTPKIEKEILRSYMNITPESLVSLSLFITFLTIPISILGIYIFINSNNIIGLILLAIPPLTFLIGINAPKFSISNRKAALEDELPYLIGYISILAGGGITLPFALERMSQNKLLPASAKEAMHMFMQIRLLGMNPISALENMAKYNPHDSFADFIGGYVTTLKSGGDVFNYLLAKLKDAYNYRSIRLKSLIEFTGNLAEAYMGIVVVLGIALLVMFTSQGLIAGSSSFGLSNDSIMQSVMFSSILIPMISVAFIGILHTNQPREPFAYNKAYLLFASLIPLIPAMIFLPDLLDILPINRDMFNILADIFSTLIIVSNILINYIFEPLINLLSSLKILTINIQIDQIADNIAKEITVMADNIRMADKSSLIIPLHIRTAIGLIISVLPASIIEIKHSMQKRAIESRLPHFLRDLAEISKNSVSIEKALQQLTERDYGMLSKHIKVMSAQISWGFPIDKILARFSNATKSWFSKMIAFILLEIMNIGGGRVETLSNLADFVERVNQLEKEKNSSLRLYGIIPYFGAIISILTLIIMLDVFMNPIGDFENRLTISDEDKSLLLTGSIIQAFATGMVAGKMGEGSVAAGFKHALILTIISLISVFIAPLLTDMFSF
;
A
#
# COMPACT_ATOMS: atom_id res chain seq x y z
N PHE A 1 28.19 -24.65 24.78
CA PHE A 1 27.88 -24.51 23.34
C PHE A 1 28.98 -25.01 22.39
N LYS A 2 30.28 -24.80 22.65
CA LYS A 2 31.39 -25.09 21.71
C LYS A 2 31.51 -26.55 21.19
N GLY A 3 31.19 -27.56 22.00
CA GLY A 3 31.19 -28.97 21.56
C GLY A 3 29.99 -29.30 20.65
N ILE A 4 28.80 -28.85 21.03
CA ILE A 4 27.54 -29.06 20.28
C ILE A 4 27.59 -28.36 18.91
N THR A 5 28.21 -27.18 18.83
CA THR A 5 28.36 -26.44 17.57
C THR A 5 29.25 -27.17 16.56
N HIS A 6 30.32 -27.82 17.02
CA HIS A 6 31.28 -28.49 16.14
C HIS A 6 30.67 -29.77 15.51
N ASP A 7 29.95 -30.56 16.32
CA ASP A 7 29.25 -31.75 15.84
C ASP A 7 28.08 -31.42 14.89
N PHE A 8 27.41 -30.27 15.12
CA PHE A 8 26.31 -29.82 14.26
C PHE A 8 26.81 -29.39 12.88
N ILE A 9 27.89 -28.60 12.81
CA ILE A 9 28.46 -28.11 11.54
C ILE A 9 28.95 -29.26 10.67
N LYS A 10 29.56 -30.29 11.28
CA LYS A 10 30.03 -31.49 10.57
C LYS A 10 28.89 -32.26 9.89
N LYS A 11 27.66 -32.16 10.40
CA LYS A 11 26.45 -32.75 9.82
C LYS A 11 25.76 -31.85 8.79
N THR A 12 26.09 -30.56 8.71
CA THR A 12 25.43 -29.57 7.82
C THR A 12 26.43 -28.71 7.03
N PRO A 13 27.18 -29.28 6.07
CA PRO A 13 28.16 -28.54 5.26
C PRO A 13 27.54 -27.46 4.34
N LYS A 14 26.22 -27.51 4.13
CA LYS A 14 25.49 -26.50 3.34
C LYS A 14 25.51 -25.11 3.97
N ILE A 15 25.64 -25.01 5.30
CA ILE A 15 25.59 -23.73 6.02
C ILE A 15 26.78 -22.83 5.66
N GLU A 16 27.96 -23.39 5.42
CA GLU A 16 29.16 -22.63 5.05
C GLU A 16 28.99 -21.93 3.70
N LYS A 17 28.46 -22.66 2.70
CA LYS A 17 28.13 -22.09 1.38
C LYS A 17 27.01 -21.05 1.46
N GLU A 18 26.03 -21.25 2.33
CA GLU A 18 24.96 -20.28 2.58
C GLU A 18 25.50 -19.00 3.25
N ILE A 19 26.44 -19.11 4.17
CA ILE A 19 27.06 -17.93 4.81
C ILE A 19 27.85 -17.12 3.79
N LEU A 20 28.66 -17.77 2.94
CA LEU A 20 29.38 -17.10 1.86
C LEU A 20 28.42 -16.39 0.89
N ARG A 21 27.31 -17.04 0.53
CA ARG A 21 26.25 -16.45 -0.30
C ARG A 21 25.47 -15.35 0.41
N SER A 22 25.51 -15.26 1.74
CA SER A 22 24.76 -14.28 2.54
C SER A 22 25.54 -12.98 2.83
N TYR A 23 26.88 -12.97 2.66
CA TYR A 23 27.76 -11.88 3.12
C TYR A 23 27.58 -11.52 4.60
N MET A 24 27.15 -12.47 5.44
CA MET A 24 27.16 -12.26 6.89
C MET A 24 28.61 -12.33 7.41
N ASN A 25 29.03 -11.30 8.16
CA ASN A 25 30.32 -11.27 8.84
C ASN A 25 30.30 -12.14 10.11
N ILE A 26 29.81 -13.39 10.01
CA ILE A 26 29.63 -14.30 11.14
C ILE A 26 30.17 -15.66 10.72
N THR A 27 31.01 -16.28 11.54
CA THR A 27 31.49 -17.63 11.27
C THR A 27 30.37 -18.66 11.52
N PRO A 28 30.36 -19.81 10.84
CA PRO A 28 29.37 -20.85 11.07
C PRO A 28 29.24 -21.26 12.55
N GLU A 29 30.34 -21.30 13.30
CA GLU A 29 30.32 -21.62 14.74
C GLU A 29 29.65 -20.53 15.57
N SER A 30 29.89 -19.26 15.23
CA SER A 30 29.29 -18.13 15.92
C SER A 30 27.77 -18.05 15.70
N LEU A 31 27.27 -18.49 14.55
CA LEU A 31 25.84 -18.46 14.25
C LEU A 31 25.07 -19.49 15.08
N VAL A 32 25.56 -20.73 15.12
CA VAL A 32 24.92 -21.83 15.86
C VAL A 32 25.00 -21.57 17.38
N SER A 33 26.10 -21.00 17.87
CA SER A 33 26.20 -20.64 19.28
C SER A 33 25.25 -19.49 19.67
N LEU A 34 25.11 -18.47 18.82
CA LEU A 34 24.20 -17.36 19.06
C LEU A 34 22.72 -17.81 19.03
N SER A 35 22.34 -18.67 18.08
CA SER A 35 20.96 -19.19 18.00
C SER A 35 20.59 -20.02 19.22
N LEU A 36 21.51 -20.86 19.70
CA LEU A 36 21.32 -21.64 20.92
C LEU A 36 21.23 -20.75 22.17
N PHE A 37 22.02 -19.68 22.25
CA PHE A 37 21.96 -18.72 23.35
C PHE A 37 20.63 -17.96 23.40
N ILE A 38 20.14 -17.47 22.25
CA ILE A 38 18.84 -16.79 22.17
C ILE A 38 17.70 -17.73 22.53
N THR A 39 17.77 -18.98 22.07
CA THR A 39 16.77 -20.01 22.39
C THR A 39 16.73 -20.30 23.90
N PHE A 40 17.88 -20.27 24.57
CA PHE A 40 17.94 -20.44 26.02
C PHE A 40 17.25 -19.29 26.76
N LEU A 41 17.38 -18.04 26.29
CA LEU A 41 16.73 -16.87 26.90
C LEU A 41 15.20 -16.90 26.78
N THR A 42 14.61 -17.61 25.82
CA THR A 42 13.15 -17.66 25.62
C THR A 42 12.45 -18.74 26.43
N ILE A 43 13.18 -19.64 27.10
CA ILE A 43 12.63 -20.72 27.92
C ILE A 43 11.67 -20.22 29.03
N PRO A 44 11.96 -19.15 29.78
CA PRO A 44 11.04 -18.64 30.83
C PRO A 44 9.67 -18.22 30.29
N ILE A 45 9.61 -17.71 29.06
CA ILE A 45 8.37 -17.29 28.39
C ILE A 45 7.49 -18.50 28.08
N SER A 46 8.11 -19.61 27.68
CA SER A 46 7.43 -20.88 27.43
C SER A 46 6.84 -21.47 28.72
N ILE A 47 7.58 -21.37 29.84
CA ILE A 47 7.10 -21.79 31.18
C ILE A 47 5.86 -20.96 31.59
N LEU A 48 5.88 -19.64 31.36
CA LEU A 48 4.72 -18.76 31.56
C LEU A 48 3.52 -19.15 30.67
N GLY A 49 3.78 -19.52 29.41
CA GLY A 49 2.77 -19.99 28.47
C GLY A 49 2.04 -21.25 28.97
N ILE A 50 2.79 -22.21 29.51
CA ILE A 50 2.25 -23.44 30.10
C ILE A 50 1.31 -23.10 31.27
N TYR A 51 1.71 -22.19 32.15
CA TYR A 51 0.90 -21.78 33.30
C TYR A 51 -0.44 -21.14 32.87
N ILE A 52 -0.40 -20.21 31.89
CA ILE A 52 -1.61 -19.55 31.37
C ILE A 52 -2.54 -20.56 30.70
N PHE A 53 -2.00 -21.51 29.95
CA PHE A 53 -2.77 -22.54 29.27
C PHE A 53 -3.54 -23.42 30.27
N ILE A 54 -2.85 -23.89 31.32
CA ILE A 54 -3.46 -24.75 32.35
C ILE A 54 -4.60 -24.03 33.11
N ASN A 55 -4.46 -22.72 33.39
CA ASN A 55 -5.44 -22.00 34.22
C ASN A 55 -6.66 -21.46 33.46
N SER A 56 -6.49 -21.08 32.18
CA SER A 56 -7.51 -20.31 31.43
C SER A 56 -7.99 -20.98 30.14
N ASN A 57 -7.40 -22.11 29.75
CA ASN A 57 -7.63 -22.80 28.48
C ASN A 57 -7.55 -21.87 27.25
N ASN A 58 -6.78 -20.78 27.36
CA ASN A 58 -6.72 -19.71 26.38
C ASN A 58 -5.65 -20.03 25.31
N ILE A 59 -5.98 -19.76 24.04
CA ILE A 59 -5.14 -20.03 22.86
C ILE A 59 -3.77 -19.33 22.98
N ILE A 60 -3.70 -18.22 23.70
CA ILE A 60 -2.47 -17.46 23.95
C ILE A 60 -1.38 -18.31 24.63
N GLY A 61 -1.76 -19.23 25.52
CA GLY A 61 -0.81 -20.12 26.20
C GLY A 61 -0.09 -21.08 25.24
N LEU A 62 -0.79 -21.55 24.20
CA LEU A 62 -0.21 -22.40 23.15
C LEU A 62 0.80 -21.64 22.28
N ILE A 63 0.53 -20.36 21.98
CA ILE A 63 1.43 -19.51 21.19
C ILE A 63 2.74 -19.27 21.95
N LEU A 64 2.66 -19.01 23.25
CA LEU A 64 3.84 -18.76 24.11
C LEU A 64 4.73 -20.00 24.25
N LEU A 65 4.13 -21.20 24.31
CA LEU A 65 4.86 -22.46 24.38
C LEU A 65 5.77 -22.66 23.15
N ALA A 66 5.30 -22.27 21.98
CA ALA A 66 6.00 -22.47 20.71
C ALA A 66 7.21 -21.55 20.47
N ILE A 67 7.42 -20.53 21.32
CA ILE A 67 8.44 -19.49 21.10
C ILE A 67 9.88 -20.06 21.04
N PRO A 68 10.38 -20.87 22.00
CA PRO A 68 11.76 -21.38 21.93
C PRO A 68 12.10 -22.16 20.66
N PRO A 69 11.34 -23.20 20.24
CA PRO A 69 11.65 -23.92 19.01
C PRO A 69 11.53 -23.02 17.77
N LEU A 70 10.60 -22.07 17.75
CA LEU A 70 10.52 -21.05 16.70
C LEU A 70 11.77 -20.17 16.64
N THR A 71 12.26 -19.68 17.79
CA THR A 71 13.48 -18.85 17.82
C THR A 71 14.72 -19.60 17.35
N PHE A 72 14.85 -20.89 17.69
CA PHE A 72 15.93 -21.73 17.19
C PHE A 72 15.86 -21.95 15.67
N LEU A 73 14.67 -22.26 15.16
CA LEU A 73 14.41 -22.43 13.73
C LEU A 73 14.69 -21.14 12.95
N ILE A 74 14.30 -19.99 13.49
CA ILE A 74 14.58 -18.68 12.90
C ILE A 74 16.09 -18.43 12.90
N GLY A 75 16.79 -18.72 14.00
CA GLY A 75 18.23 -18.52 14.13
C GLY A 75 19.05 -19.34 13.13
N ILE A 76 18.73 -20.63 12.95
CA ILE A 76 19.41 -21.49 11.96
C ILE A 76 19.09 -21.06 10.51
N ASN A 77 17.87 -20.61 10.25
CA ASN A 77 17.48 -20.16 8.92
C ASN A 77 17.78 -18.68 8.64
N ALA A 78 18.37 -17.94 9.60
CA ALA A 78 18.87 -16.59 9.42
C ALA A 78 19.72 -16.37 8.14
N PRO A 79 20.70 -17.22 7.79
CA PRO A 79 21.44 -17.09 6.52
C PRO A 79 20.52 -17.18 5.31
N LYS A 80 19.54 -18.09 5.33
CA LYS A 80 18.57 -18.24 4.24
C LYS A 80 17.64 -17.04 4.12
N PHE A 81 17.20 -16.47 5.24
CA PHE A 81 16.42 -15.23 5.22
C PHE A 81 17.24 -14.05 4.68
N SER A 82 18.53 -13.95 5.05
CA SER A 82 19.44 -12.94 4.49
C SER A 82 19.66 -13.12 2.99
N ILE A 83 19.90 -14.36 2.53
CA ILE A 83 20.01 -14.69 1.10
C ILE A 83 18.71 -14.35 0.37
N SER A 84 17.56 -14.73 0.92
CA SER A 84 16.24 -14.46 0.33
C SER A 84 15.97 -12.96 0.23
N ASN A 85 16.24 -12.20 1.28
CA ASN A 85 16.11 -10.74 1.27
C ASN A 85 17.03 -10.09 0.23
N ARG A 86 18.27 -10.58 0.10
CA ARG A 86 19.21 -10.10 -0.94
C ARG A 86 18.75 -10.47 -2.34
N LYS A 87 18.30 -11.71 -2.55
CA LYS A 87 17.76 -12.17 -3.82
C LYS A 87 16.57 -11.29 -4.24
N ALA A 88 15.61 -11.08 -3.34
CA ALA A 88 14.45 -10.22 -3.58
C ALA A 88 14.85 -8.76 -3.87
N ALA A 89 15.80 -8.21 -3.11
CA ALA A 89 16.26 -6.83 -3.33
C ALA A 89 16.97 -6.65 -4.69
N LEU A 90 17.77 -7.64 -5.12
CA LEU A 90 18.40 -7.62 -6.44
C LEU A 90 17.39 -7.84 -7.57
N GLU A 91 16.40 -8.71 -7.37
CA GLU A 91 15.35 -9.01 -8.36
C GLU A 91 14.56 -7.75 -8.75
N ASP A 92 14.19 -6.93 -7.76
CA ASP A 92 13.44 -5.69 -7.98
C ASP A 92 14.27 -4.61 -8.71
N GLU A 93 15.59 -4.58 -8.47
CA GLU A 93 16.52 -3.61 -9.07
C GLU A 93 17.07 -4.04 -10.43
N LEU A 94 17.08 -5.35 -10.74
CA LEU A 94 17.78 -5.92 -11.89
C LEU A 94 17.38 -5.31 -13.25
N PRO A 95 16.10 -5.08 -13.59
CA PRO A 95 15.73 -4.48 -14.87
C PRO A 95 16.30 -3.06 -15.04
N TYR A 96 16.39 -2.30 -13.94
CA TYR A 96 16.93 -0.95 -13.93
C TYR A 96 18.46 -0.95 -14.01
N LEU A 97 19.10 -1.91 -13.33
CA LEU A 97 20.54 -2.14 -13.44
C LEU A 97 20.95 -2.48 -14.87
N ILE A 98 20.25 -3.44 -15.50
CA ILE A 98 20.52 -3.82 -16.89
C ILE A 98 20.27 -2.63 -17.80
N GLY A 99 19.17 -1.88 -17.59
CA GLY A 99 18.91 -0.62 -18.30
C GLY A 99 20.07 0.37 -18.23
N TYR A 100 20.51 0.68 -17.01
CA TYR A 100 21.63 1.58 -16.75
C TYR A 100 22.90 1.13 -17.48
N ILE A 101 23.30 -0.14 -17.32
CA ILE A 101 24.50 -0.69 -17.96
C ILE A 101 24.38 -0.67 -19.48
N SER A 102 23.25 -1.09 -20.04
CA SER A 102 23.06 -1.16 -21.50
C SER A 102 23.04 0.23 -22.14
N ILE A 103 22.45 1.22 -21.46
CA ILE A 103 22.48 2.62 -21.91
C ILE A 103 23.93 3.13 -21.92
N LEU A 104 24.67 2.95 -20.82
CA LEU A 104 26.07 3.37 -20.74
C LEU A 104 26.98 2.64 -21.73
N ALA A 105 26.75 1.34 -21.96
CA ALA A 105 27.48 0.58 -22.95
C ALA A 105 27.32 1.14 -24.36
N GLY A 106 26.16 1.70 -24.70
CA GLY A 106 25.97 2.43 -25.96
C GLY A 106 26.82 3.70 -26.07
N GLY A 107 27.19 4.29 -24.93
CA GLY A 107 28.18 5.37 -24.83
C GLY A 107 29.64 4.91 -24.88
N GLY A 108 29.90 3.61 -25.05
CA GLY A 108 31.25 3.03 -25.08
C GLY A 108 31.82 2.65 -23.71
N ILE A 109 30.99 2.61 -22.67
CA ILE A 109 31.42 2.30 -21.30
C ILE A 109 31.39 0.80 -21.05
N THR A 110 32.46 0.26 -20.48
CA THR A 110 32.55 -1.16 -20.13
C THR A 110 31.75 -1.48 -18.85
N LEU A 111 31.26 -2.72 -18.72
CA LEU A 111 30.50 -3.15 -17.54
C LEU A 111 31.25 -2.93 -16.21
N PRO A 112 32.55 -3.28 -16.07
CA PRO A 112 33.28 -3.03 -14.83
C PRO A 112 33.26 -1.55 -14.41
N PHE A 113 33.42 -0.64 -15.36
CA PHE A 113 33.42 0.81 -15.08
C PHE A 113 32.02 1.33 -14.75
N ALA A 114 30.99 0.84 -15.43
CA ALA A 114 29.59 1.19 -15.11
C ALA A 114 29.22 0.75 -13.67
N LEU A 115 29.66 -0.45 -13.27
CA LEU A 115 29.48 -0.96 -11.90
C LEU A 115 30.31 -0.16 -10.89
N GLU A 116 31.56 0.21 -11.19
CA GLU A 116 32.39 1.08 -10.35
C GLU A 116 31.67 2.40 -10.05
N ARG A 117 31.11 3.07 -11.06
CA ARG A 117 30.34 4.32 -10.85
C ARG A 117 29.07 4.09 -10.05
N MET A 118 28.36 2.99 -10.30
CA MET A 118 27.14 2.66 -9.54
C MET A 118 27.44 2.41 -8.06
N SER A 119 28.60 1.84 -7.72
CA SER A 119 28.99 1.58 -6.33
C SER A 119 29.03 2.84 -5.45
N GLN A 120 29.20 4.02 -6.07
CA GLN A 120 29.32 5.29 -5.37
C GLN A 120 27.96 5.95 -5.07
N ASN A 121 26.86 5.45 -5.64
CA ASN A 121 25.54 6.05 -5.49
C ASN A 121 24.53 5.09 -4.83
N LYS A 122 23.59 5.64 -4.05
CA LYS A 122 22.61 4.88 -3.25
C LYS A 122 21.26 4.68 -3.93
N LEU A 123 21.15 4.92 -5.24
CA LEU A 123 19.87 4.85 -5.96
C LEU A 123 19.37 3.41 -6.15
N LEU A 124 20.29 2.49 -6.38
CA LEU A 124 20.08 1.04 -6.47
C LEU A 124 20.89 0.39 -5.35
N PRO A 125 20.41 0.43 -4.08
CA PRO A 125 21.20 0.03 -2.93
C PRO A 125 21.70 -1.43 -2.99
N ALA A 126 20.91 -2.37 -3.50
CA ALA A 126 21.32 -3.77 -3.59
C ALA A 126 22.40 -3.96 -4.66
N SER A 127 22.16 -3.40 -5.85
CA SER A 127 23.08 -3.47 -6.99
C SER A 127 24.39 -2.73 -6.69
N ALA A 128 24.31 -1.55 -6.05
CA ALA A 128 25.46 -0.77 -5.62
C ALA A 128 26.30 -1.52 -4.58
N LYS A 129 25.66 -2.26 -3.66
CA LYS A 129 26.39 -3.10 -2.69
C LYS A 129 27.16 -4.22 -3.38
N GLU A 130 26.55 -4.93 -4.32
CA GLU A 130 27.24 -5.96 -5.11
C GLU A 130 28.39 -5.35 -5.94
N ALA A 131 28.14 -4.20 -6.57
CA ALA A 131 29.16 -3.49 -7.33
C ALA A 131 30.32 -3.00 -6.44
N MET A 132 30.03 -2.56 -5.22
CA MET A 132 31.04 -2.19 -4.22
C MET A 132 31.90 -3.39 -3.82
N HIS A 133 31.30 -4.57 -3.62
CA HIS A 133 32.05 -5.79 -3.35
C HIS A 133 32.99 -6.16 -4.50
N MET A 134 32.52 -6.05 -5.74
CA MET A 134 33.34 -6.25 -6.94
C MET A 134 34.48 -5.22 -7.01
N PHE A 135 34.17 -3.94 -6.80
CA PHE A 135 35.15 -2.85 -6.81
C PHE A 135 36.24 -3.02 -5.76
N MET A 136 35.86 -3.42 -4.54
CA MET A 136 36.81 -3.75 -3.47
C MET A 136 37.74 -4.91 -3.84
N GLN A 137 37.25 -5.94 -4.53
CA GLN A 137 38.13 -7.04 -5.00
C GLN A 137 39.17 -6.54 -6.01
N ILE A 138 38.80 -5.61 -6.90
CA ILE A 138 39.74 -5.03 -7.86
C ILE A 138 40.75 -4.12 -7.15
N ARG A 139 40.29 -3.18 -6.32
CA ARG A 139 41.15 -2.14 -5.73
C ARG A 139 41.97 -2.62 -4.54
N LEU A 140 41.40 -3.45 -3.66
CA LEU A 140 42.06 -3.89 -2.42
C LEU A 140 42.83 -5.20 -2.62
N LEU A 141 42.26 -6.14 -3.38
CA LEU A 141 42.88 -7.46 -3.59
C LEU A 141 43.70 -7.55 -4.88
N GLY A 142 43.70 -6.50 -5.71
CA GLY A 142 44.42 -6.47 -6.99
C GLY A 142 43.87 -7.48 -8.01
N MET A 143 42.62 -7.92 -7.88
CA MET A 143 42.02 -8.87 -8.83
C MET A 143 41.76 -8.23 -10.18
N ASN A 144 41.97 -8.99 -11.26
CA ASN A 144 41.59 -8.58 -12.62
C ASN A 144 40.06 -8.33 -12.68
N PRO A 145 39.59 -7.23 -13.31
CA PRO A 145 38.16 -6.92 -13.43
C PRO A 145 37.31 -8.07 -14.00
N ILE A 146 37.81 -8.82 -14.97
CA ILE A 146 37.07 -9.95 -15.57
C ILE A 146 36.93 -11.08 -14.54
N SER A 147 38.00 -11.40 -13.83
CA SER A 147 37.98 -12.40 -12.75
C SER A 147 37.09 -11.97 -11.57
N ALA A 148 37.04 -10.68 -11.27
CA ALA A 148 36.13 -10.12 -10.27
C ALA A 148 34.66 -10.27 -10.69
N LEU A 149 34.34 -10.06 -11.98
CA LEU A 149 33.00 -10.33 -12.53
C LEU A 149 32.65 -11.82 -12.50
N GLU A 150 33.61 -12.72 -12.74
CA GLU A 150 33.38 -14.17 -12.60
C GLU A 150 33.06 -14.57 -11.18
N ASN A 151 33.82 -14.05 -10.20
CA ASN A 151 33.54 -14.27 -8.79
C ASN A 151 32.16 -13.71 -8.42
N MET A 152 31.82 -12.52 -8.93
CA MET A 152 30.52 -11.90 -8.73
C MET A 152 29.39 -12.79 -9.26
N ALA A 153 29.50 -13.34 -10.46
CA ALA A 153 28.51 -14.25 -11.03
C ALA A 153 28.41 -15.56 -10.25
N LYS A 154 29.54 -16.15 -9.86
CA LYS A 154 29.61 -17.46 -9.19
C LYS A 154 28.98 -17.48 -7.79
N TYR A 155 29.14 -16.39 -7.03
CA TYR A 155 28.69 -16.30 -5.64
C TYR A 155 27.41 -15.48 -5.44
N ASN A 156 26.80 -14.96 -6.52
CA ASN A 156 25.56 -14.20 -6.39
C ASN A 156 24.39 -15.12 -5.98
N PRO A 157 23.51 -14.67 -5.07
CA PRO A 157 22.29 -15.41 -4.71
C PRO A 157 21.17 -15.34 -5.76
N HIS A 158 21.21 -14.35 -6.67
CA HIS A 158 20.18 -14.14 -7.69
C HIS A 158 20.60 -14.73 -9.04
N ASP A 159 19.91 -15.77 -9.48
CA ASP A 159 20.29 -16.57 -10.64
C ASP A 159 20.32 -15.74 -11.94
N SER A 160 19.29 -14.92 -12.21
CA SER A 160 19.29 -14.09 -13.44
C SER A 160 20.33 -12.96 -13.41
N PHE A 161 20.81 -12.58 -12.21
CA PHE A 161 21.90 -11.60 -12.07
C PHE A 161 23.22 -12.30 -12.39
N ALA A 162 23.44 -13.50 -11.83
CA ALA A 162 24.58 -14.34 -12.14
C ALA A 162 24.65 -14.64 -13.65
N ASP A 163 23.54 -14.98 -14.29
CA ASP A 163 23.46 -15.25 -15.72
C ASP A 163 23.77 -14.00 -16.57
N PHE A 164 23.35 -12.82 -16.11
CA PHE A 164 23.65 -11.56 -16.78
C PHE A 164 25.15 -11.24 -16.76
N ILE A 165 25.78 -11.30 -15.59
CA ILE A 165 27.20 -11.03 -15.44
C ILE A 165 28.04 -12.14 -16.08
N GLY A 166 27.67 -13.40 -15.89
CA GLY A 166 28.36 -14.56 -16.45
C GLY A 166 28.26 -14.63 -17.97
N GLY A 167 27.10 -14.31 -18.53
CA GLY A 167 26.91 -14.20 -19.97
C GLY A 167 27.76 -13.08 -20.57
N TYR A 168 27.82 -11.91 -19.92
CA TYR A 168 28.73 -10.82 -20.31
C TYR A 168 30.19 -11.27 -20.36
N VAL A 169 30.69 -11.93 -19.31
CA VAL A 169 32.07 -12.43 -19.26
C VAL A 169 32.33 -13.46 -20.36
N THR A 170 31.37 -14.36 -20.59
CA THR A 170 31.49 -15.41 -21.61
C THR A 170 31.54 -14.83 -23.02
N THR A 171 30.71 -13.83 -23.31
CA THR A 171 30.72 -13.09 -24.58
C THR A 171 32.03 -12.34 -24.75
N LEU A 172 32.52 -11.67 -23.71
CA LEU A 172 33.77 -10.92 -23.75
C LEU A 172 34.99 -11.84 -23.97
N LYS A 173 35.07 -12.99 -23.26
CA LYS A 173 36.17 -13.96 -23.41
C LYS A 173 36.20 -14.61 -24.79
N SER A 174 35.04 -14.86 -25.37
CA SER A 174 34.91 -15.45 -26.70
C SER A 174 35.09 -14.43 -27.83
N GLY A 175 35.35 -13.15 -27.51
CA GLY A 175 35.50 -12.07 -28.50
C GLY A 175 34.19 -11.67 -29.22
N GLY A 176 33.03 -11.99 -28.63
CA GLY A 176 31.72 -11.66 -29.18
C GLY A 176 31.29 -10.22 -28.93
N ASP A 177 30.18 -9.81 -29.55
CA ASP A 177 29.61 -8.47 -29.36
C ASP A 177 28.86 -8.36 -28.03
N VAL A 178 29.54 -7.73 -27.08
CA VAL A 178 29.07 -7.47 -25.73
C VAL A 178 27.89 -6.48 -25.71
N PHE A 179 27.87 -5.49 -26.61
CA PHE A 179 26.80 -4.49 -26.64
C PHE A 179 25.48 -5.12 -27.07
N ASN A 180 25.52 -5.95 -28.12
CA ASN A 180 24.35 -6.70 -28.57
C ASN A 180 23.81 -7.66 -27.49
N TYR A 181 24.70 -8.31 -26.74
CA TYR A 181 24.29 -9.12 -25.58
C TYR A 181 23.55 -8.27 -24.51
N LEU A 182 24.09 -7.11 -24.16
CA LEU A 182 23.49 -6.20 -23.17
C LEU A 182 22.12 -5.67 -23.62
N LEU A 183 21.95 -5.34 -24.90
CA LEU A 183 20.66 -4.92 -25.46
C LEU A 183 19.64 -6.07 -25.48
N ALA A 184 20.06 -7.28 -25.87
CA ALA A 184 19.20 -8.46 -25.83
C ALA A 184 18.72 -8.73 -24.39
N LYS A 185 19.64 -8.71 -23.41
CA LYS A 185 19.28 -8.94 -22.00
C LYS A 185 18.39 -7.84 -21.43
N LEU A 186 18.56 -6.59 -21.87
CA LEU A 186 17.64 -5.50 -21.51
C LEU A 186 16.22 -5.80 -21.97
N LYS A 187 16.05 -6.21 -23.23
CA LYS A 187 14.75 -6.60 -23.79
C LYS A 187 14.13 -7.78 -23.03
N ASP A 188 14.94 -8.78 -22.66
CA ASP A 188 14.49 -9.91 -21.85
C ASP A 188 14.03 -9.48 -20.45
N ALA A 189 14.78 -8.60 -19.78
CA ALA A 189 14.43 -8.08 -18.47
C ALA A 189 13.10 -7.31 -18.49
N TYR A 190 12.84 -6.58 -19.57
CA TYR A 190 11.55 -5.93 -19.79
C TYR A 190 10.39 -6.89 -20.01
N ASN A 191 10.58 -7.88 -20.88
CA ASN A 191 9.55 -8.87 -21.16
C ASN A 191 9.21 -9.65 -19.88
N TYR A 192 10.23 -10.04 -19.11
CA TYR A 192 10.06 -10.68 -17.81
C TYR A 192 9.24 -9.80 -16.85
N ARG A 193 9.59 -8.51 -16.75
CA ARG A 193 8.84 -7.56 -15.91
C ARG A 193 7.40 -7.38 -16.37
N SER A 194 7.16 -7.29 -17.68
CA SER A 194 5.81 -7.18 -18.25
C SER A 194 4.96 -8.41 -17.92
N ILE A 195 5.51 -9.62 -18.06
CA ILE A 195 4.84 -10.88 -17.70
C ILE A 195 4.52 -10.89 -16.20
N ARG A 196 5.50 -10.54 -15.34
CA ARG A 196 5.29 -10.48 -13.89
C ARG A 196 4.21 -9.46 -13.52
N LEU A 197 4.20 -8.29 -14.16
CA LEU A 197 3.16 -7.28 -13.97
C LEU A 197 1.77 -7.80 -14.36
N LYS A 198 1.64 -8.49 -15.50
CA LYS A 198 0.37 -9.11 -15.92
C LYS A 198 -0.11 -10.16 -14.91
N SER A 199 0.78 -11.06 -14.47
CA SER A 199 0.46 -12.05 -13.45
C SER A 199 0.05 -11.41 -12.11
N LEU A 200 0.66 -10.28 -11.72
CA LEU A 200 0.26 -9.53 -10.52
C LEU A 200 -1.11 -8.88 -10.66
N ILE A 201 -1.44 -8.38 -11.85
CA ILE A 201 -2.76 -7.81 -12.17
C ILE A 201 -3.82 -8.92 -12.06
N GLU A 202 -3.58 -10.08 -12.67
CA GLU A 202 -4.46 -11.25 -12.57
C GLU A 202 -4.60 -11.73 -11.13
N PHE A 203 -3.49 -11.88 -10.40
CA PHE A 203 -3.50 -12.26 -8.99
C PHE A 203 -4.28 -11.26 -8.12
N THR A 204 -4.09 -9.95 -8.35
CA THR A 204 -4.84 -8.91 -7.63
C THR A 204 -6.32 -8.98 -7.96
N GLY A 205 -6.68 -9.29 -9.21
CA GLY A 205 -8.06 -9.52 -9.62
C GLY A 205 -8.69 -10.73 -8.91
N ASN A 206 -8.01 -11.87 -8.92
CA ASN A 206 -8.46 -13.08 -8.23
C ASN A 206 -8.61 -12.83 -6.71
N LEU A 207 -7.69 -12.07 -6.11
CA LEU A 207 -7.81 -11.67 -4.72
C LEU A 207 -8.97 -10.70 -4.49
N ALA A 208 -9.26 -9.78 -5.41
CA ALA A 208 -10.40 -8.87 -5.30
C ALA A 208 -11.72 -9.65 -5.32
N GLU A 209 -11.86 -10.60 -6.23
CA GLU A 209 -13.01 -11.50 -6.31
C GLU A 209 -13.15 -12.36 -5.04
N ALA A 210 -12.06 -12.99 -4.59
CA ALA A 210 -12.07 -13.81 -3.37
C ALA A 210 -12.37 -12.99 -2.11
N TYR A 211 -11.77 -11.81 -1.96
CA TYR A 211 -12.04 -10.91 -0.84
C TYR A 211 -13.51 -10.51 -0.79
N MET A 212 -14.09 -10.21 -1.95
CA MET A 212 -15.50 -9.85 -2.06
C MET A 212 -16.42 -11.00 -1.79
N GLY A 213 -16.12 -12.19 -2.33
CA GLY A 213 -16.85 -13.41 -2.02
C GLY A 213 -16.86 -13.68 -0.52
N ILE A 214 -15.71 -13.57 0.14
CA ILE A 214 -15.63 -13.78 1.59
C ILE A 214 -16.35 -12.65 2.34
N VAL A 215 -15.95 -11.40 2.18
CA VAL A 215 -16.49 -10.30 3.01
C VAL A 215 -17.98 -10.03 2.76
N VAL A 216 -18.41 -10.07 1.51
CA VAL A 216 -19.81 -9.76 1.16
C VAL A 216 -20.69 -10.99 1.34
N VAL A 217 -20.35 -12.14 0.73
CA VAL A 217 -21.24 -13.32 0.78
C VAL A 217 -21.22 -13.94 2.18
N LEU A 218 -20.05 -14.17 2.77
CA LEU A 218 -19.98 -14.68 4.14
C LEU A 218 -20.55 -13.65 5.12
N GLY A 219 -20.30 -12.36 4.90
CA GLY A 219 -20.83 -11.31 5.77
C GLY A 219 -22.35 -11.27 5.77
N ILE A 220 -22.98 -11.27 4.61
CA ILE A 220 -24.44 -11.32 4.49
C ILE A 220 -24.97 -12.66 5.02
N ALA A 221 -24.34 -13.79 4.66
CA ALA A 221 -24.80 -15.11 5.08
C ALA A 221 -24.74 -15.27 6.60
N LEU A 222 -23.64 -14.85 7.25
CA LEU A 222 -23.51 -14.91 8.70
C LEU A 222 -24.43 -13.92 9.40
N LEU A 223 -24.61 -12.72 8.84
CA LEU A 223 -25.58 -11.76 9.35
C LEU A 223 -26.99 -12.38 9.33
N VAL A 224 -27.44 -12.93 8.21
CA VAL A 224 -28.72 -13.65 8.10
C VAL A 224 -28.77 -14.89 9.01
N MET A 225 -27.66 -15.61 9.18
CA MET A 225 -27.59 -16.77 10.07
C MET A 225 -27.70 -16.37 11.55
N PHE A 226 -27.01 -15.33 12.00
CA PHE A 226 -27.05 -14.87 13.39
C PHE A 226 -28.41 -14.28 13.75
N THR A 227 -29.08 -13.66 12.80
CA THR A 227 -30.41 -13.11 13.01
C THR A 227 -31.49 -14.18 12.94
N SER A 228 -31.33 -15.19 12.07
CA SER A 228 -32.23 -16.34 12.00
C SER A 228 -32.03 -17.35 13.14
N GLN A 229 -30.87 -17.42 13.80
CA GLN A 229 -30.67 -18.26 14.99
C GLN A 229 -31.61 -17.92 16.14
N GLY A 230 -32.13 -16.69 16.20
CA GLY A 230 -33.23 -16.32 17.08
C GLY A 230 -34.51 -17.16 16.86
N LEU A 231 -34.68 -17.78 15.69
CA LEU A 231 -35.83 -18.62 15.33
C LEU A 231 -35.74 -20.05 15.91
N ILE A 232 -34.54 -20.61 16.00
CA ILE A 232 -34.32 -22.05 16.26
C ILE A 232 -34.22 -22.34 17.77
N ALA A 233 -33.79 -21.36 18.57
CA ALA A 233 -33.51 -21.54 20.00
C ALA A 233 -34.75 -21.66 20.91
N GLY A 234 -35.98 -21.62 20.37
CA GLY A 234 -37.21 -21.85 21.14
C GLY A 234 -37.56 -20.76 22.17
N SER A 235 -36.79 -19.69 22.27
CA SER A 235 -37.17 -18.50 23.03
C SER A 235 -38.33 -17.81 22.33
N SER A 236 -39.42 -17.55 23.05
CA SER A 236 -40.66 -16.97 22.53
C SER A 236 -40.55 -15.52 22.02
N SER A 237 -39.34 -14.98 21.92
CA SER A 237 -38.99 -13.70 21.31
C SER A 237 -38.37 -13.97 19.95
N PHE A 238 -38.98 -13.46 18.88
CA PHE A 238 -38.33 -13.34 17.58
C PHE A 238 -37.37 -12.15 17.75
N GLY A 239 -36.26 -12.37 18.44
CA GLY A 239 -35.31 -11.33 18.79
C GLY A 239 -33.92 -11.82 18.51
N LEU A 240 -33.09 -10.93 17.98
CA LEU A 240 -31.65 -11.06 18.07
C LEU A 240 -31.29 -11.26 19.55
N SER A 241 -30.69 -12.39 19.91
CA SER A 241 -30.15 -12.53 21.27
C SER A 241 -28.94 -11.60 21.41
N ASN A 242 -28.68 -11.10 22.61
CA ASN A 242 -27.48 -10.29 22.86
C ASN A 242 -26.21 -11.05 22.40
N ASP A 243 -26.21 -12.38 22.52
CA ASP A 243 -25.12 -13.24 22.03
C ASP A 243 -25.01 -13.23 20.49
N SER A 244 -26.11 -13.24 19.74
CA SER A 244 -26.05 -13.23 18.27
C SER A 244 -25.71 -11.85 17.70
N ILE A 245 -26.14 -10.76 18.35
CA ILE A 245 -25.69 -9.40 18.06
C ILE A 245 -24.20 -9.28 18.32
N MET A 246 -23.74 -9.76 19.49
CA MET A 246 -22.33 -9.74 19.84
C MET A 246 -21.51 -10.55 18.83
N GLN A 247 -21.97 -11.73 18.39
CA GLN A 247 -21.31 -12.53 17.35
C GLN A 247 -21.23 -11.79 16.00
N SER A 248 -22.31 -11.13 15.57
CA SER A 248 -22.35 -10.34 14.34
C SER A 248 -21.40 -9.12 14.40
N VAL A 249 -21.42 -8.40 15.52
CA VAL A 249 -20.52 -7.24 15.77
C VAL A 249 -19.07 -7.70 15.84
N MET A 250 -18.76 -8.82 16.49
CA MET A 250 -17.41 -9.40 16.56
C MET A 250 -16.93 -9.82 15.16
N PHE A 251 -17.81 -10.42 14.36
CA PHE A 251 -17.50 -10.77 12.97
C PHE A 251 -17.14 -9.52 12.15
N SER A 252 -17.99 -8.49 12.19
CA SER A 252 -17.80 -7.29 11.38
C SER A 252 -16.64 -6.41 11.87
N SER A 253 -16.49 -6.27 13.20
CA SER A 253 -15.51 -5.36 13.81
C SER A 253 -14.12 -5.96 13.99
N ILE A 254 -13.99 -7.30 14.09
CA ILE A 254 -12.71 -7.97 14.32
C ILE A 254 -12.33 -8.83 13.13
N LEU A 255 -13.20 -9.77 12.73
CA LEU A 255 -12.86 -10.77 11.74
C LEU A 255 -12.64 -10.14 10.35
N ILE A 256 -13.49 -9.22 9.91
CA ILE A 256 -13.31 -8.53 8.62
C ILE A 256 -12.01 -7.72 8.59
N PRO A 257 -11.69 -6.82 9.55
CA PRO A 257 -10.39 -6.16 9.58
C PRO A 257 -9.21 -7.13 9.62
N MET A 258 -9.34 -8.26 10.31
CA MET A 258 -8.29 -9.28 10.33
C MET A 258 -8.08 -9.93 8.94
N ILE A 259 -9.17 -10.23 8.23
CA ILE A 259 -9.13 -10.68 6.83
C ILE A 259 -8.52 -9.58 5.94
N SER A 260 -8.96 -8.33 6.07
CA SER A 260 -8.43 -7.20 5.31
C SER A 260 -6.92 -7.02 5.51
N VAL A 261 -6.43 -7.13 6.74
CA VAL A 261 -4.99 -7.09 7.06
C VAL A 261 -4.26 -8.28 6.42
N ALA A 262 -4.83 -9.49 6.46
CA ALA A 262 -4.25 -10.66 5.81
C ALA A 262 -4.14 -10.46 4.28
N PHE A 263 -5.20 -9.98 3.64
CA PHE A 263 -5.22 -9.68 2.20
C PHE A 263 -4.23 -8.57 1.83
N ILE A 264 -4.14 -7.50 2.62
CA ILE A 264 -3.14 -6.44 2.44
C ILE A 264 -1.72 -7.02 2.55
N GLY A 265 -1.48 -7.92 3.52
CA GLY A 265 -0.19 -8.60 3.70
C GLY A 265 0.20 -9.48 2.51
N ILE A 266 -0.76 -10.26 1.99
CA ILE A 266 -0.56 -11.10 0.80
C ILE A 266 -0.27 -10.23 -0.43
N LEU A 267 -1.03 -9.15 -0.65
CA LEU A 267 -0.79 -8.21 -1.75
C LEU A 267 0.57 -7.52 -1.61
N HIS A 268 0.92 -7.07 -0.41
CA HIS A 268 2.18 -6.38 -0.18
C HIS A 268 3.40 -7.28 -0.39
N THR A 269 3.29 -8.56 -0.02
CA THR A 269 4.39 -9.53 -0.18
C THR A 269 4.64 -9.87 -1.64
N ASN A 270 3.60 -9.93 -2.46
CA ASN A 270 3.72 -10.30 -3.87
C ASN A 270 4.06 -9.11 -4.79
N GLN A 271 3.82 -7.86 -4.34
CA GLN A 271 4.12 -6.68 -5.14
C GLN A 271 5.64 -6.37 -5.19
N PRO A 272 6.21 -6.05 -6.36
CA PRO A 272 7.59 -5.59 -6.50
C PRO A 272 7.79 -4.33 -5.68
N ARG A 273 8.88 -4.27 -4.91
CA ARG A 273 9.10 -3.13 -4.01
C ARG A 273 9.73 -1.98 -4.78
N GLU A 274 9.19 -0.78 -4.59
CA GLU A 274 9.94 0.43 -4.96
C GLU A 274 11.09 0.61 -3.95
N PRO A 275 12.33 0.92 -4.39
CA PRO A 275 13.47 1.05 -3.49
C PRO A 275 13.33 2.14 -2.41
N PHE A 276 12.40 3.09 -2.59
CA PHE A 276 12.11 4.15 -1.61
C PHE A 276 10.60 4.23 -1.32
N ALA A 277 10.22 3.96 -0.08
CA ALA A 277 8.86 4.17 0.41
C ALA A 277 8.68 5.60 0.95
N TYR A 278 7.57 6.25 0.60
CA TYR A 278 7.20 7.55 1.15
C TYR A 278 6.42 7.36 2.46
N ASN A 279 7.10 7.56 3.60
CA ASN A 279 6.57 7.15 4.91
C ASN A 279 5.65 8.19 5.60
N LYS A 280 5.55 9.42 5.08
CA LYS A 280 4.90 10.52 5.82
C LYS A 280 3.41 10.29 6.09
N ALA A 281 2.68 9.70 5.14
CA ALA A 281 1.26 9.40 5.32
C ALA A 281 1.04 8.38 6.44
N TYR A 282 1.89 7.34 6.50
CA TYR A 282 1.83 6.30 7.55
C TYR A 282 2.12 6.85 8.94
N LEU A 283 3.13 7.73 9.06
CA LEU A 283 3.48 8.34 10.34
C LEU A 283 2.34 9.21 10.89
N LEU A 284 1.67 9.97 10.03
CA LEU A 284 0.55 10.80 10.44
C LEU A 284 -0.67 9.97 10.84
N PHE A 285 -1.00 8.95 10.05
CA PHE A 285 -2.05 8.01 10.45
C PHE A 285 -1.71 7.37 11.80
N ALA A 286 -0.50 6.85 11.98
CA ALA A 286 -0.07 6.25 13.25
C ALA A 286 -0.21 7.21 14.45
N SER A 287 0.06 8.50 14.27
CA SER A 287 -0.13 9.52 15.32
C SER A 287 -1.60 9.79 15.65
N LEU A 288 -2.51 9.52 14.73
CA LEU A 288 -3.94 9.80 14.84
C LEU A 288 -4.79 8.55 15.12
N ILE A 289 -4.22 7.34 15.09
CA ILE A 289 -4.92 6.09 15.47
C ILE A 289 -5.56 6.17 16.87
N PRO A 290 -4.90 6.75 17.92
CA PRO A 290 -5.49 6.84 19.25
C PRO A 290 -6.80 7.63 19.32
N LEU A 291 -7.09 8.45 18.32
CA LEU A 291 -8.33 9.24 18.25
C LEU A 291 -9.56 8.37 17.97
N ILE A 292 -9.38 7.19 17.37
CA ILE A 292 -10.46 6.22 17.10
C ILE A 292 -11.05 5.69 18.42
N PRO A 293 -10.30 5.04 19.33
CA PRO A 293 -10.84 4.62 20.62
C PRO A 293 -11.27 5.81 21.48
N ALA A 294 -10.58 6.95 21.42
CA ALA A 294 -11.00 8.15 22.15
C ALA A 294 -12.40 8.64 21.75
N MET A 295 -12.78 8.51 20.47
CA MET A 295 -14.14 8.84 20.00
C MET A 295 -15.17 7.75 20.32
N ILE A 296 -14.76 6.47 20.33
CA ILE A 296 -15.65 5.35 20.70
C ILE A 296 -16.05 5.45 22.18
N PHE A 297 -15.08 5.70 23.06
CA PHE A 297 -15.24 5.82 24.51
C PHE A 297 -15.52 7.27 24.96
N LEU A 298 -15.87 8.17 24.03
CA LEU A 298 -16.13 9.58 24.33
C LEU A 298 -17.11 9.80 25.51
N PRO A 299 -18.27 9.12 25.62
CA PRO A 299 -19.16 9.28 26.78
C PRO A 299 -18.48 8.87 28.11
N ASP A 300 -17.80 7.73 28.15
CA ASP A 300 -17.06 7.27 29.35
C ASP A 300 -15.92 8.24 29.72
N LEU A 301 -15.31 8.88 28.72
CA LEU A 301 -14.22 9.85 28.91
C LEU A 301 -14.73 11.21 29.44
N LEU A 302 -15.93 11.62 29.00
CA LEU A 302 -16.62 12.84 29.43
C LEU A 302 -17.08 12.75 30.89
N ASP A 303 -17.40 11.55 31.38
CA ASP A 303 -17.76 11.31 32.78
C ASP A 303 -16.55 11.42 33.74
N ILE A 304 -15.34 11.15 33.24
CA ILE A 304 -14.08 11.15 34.03
C ILE A 304 -13.38 12.53 34.00
N LEU A 305 -13.52 13.29 32.91
CA LEU A 305 -12.88 14.60 32.75
C LEU A 305 -13.78 15.75 33.24
N PRO A 306 -13.29 16.69 34.07
CA PRO A 306 -14.05 17.88 34.46
C PRO A 306 -14.09 18.88 33.28
N ILE A 307 -14.89 18.60 32.25
CA ILE A 307 -14.99 19.41 31.04
C ILE A 307 -16.04 20.51 31.26
N ASN A 308 -15.65 21.75 30.96
CA ASN A 308 -16.49 22.95 31.09
C ASN A 308 -17.48 23.08 29.91
N ARG A 309 -18.60 23.77 30.10
CA ARG A 309 -19.70 23.89 29.10
C ARG A 309 -19.25 24.46 27.74
N ASP A 310 -18.20 25.29 27.74
CA ASP A 310 -17.66 25.93 26.53
C ASP A 310 -16.88 24.97 25.63
N MET A 311 -16.18 23.99 26.21
CA MET A 311 -15.47 22.93 25.47
C MET A 311 -16.47 22.01 24.74
N PHE A 312 -17.64 21.80 25.33
CA PHE A 312 -18.72 21.00 24.77
C PHE A 312 -19.35 21.70 23.55
N ASN A 313 -19.52 23.02 23.62
CA ASN A 313 -20.00 23.84 22.49
C ASN A 313 -19.01 23.85 21.32
N ILE A 314 -17.69 23.89 21.57
CA ILE A 314 -16.67 23.81 20.51
C ILE A 314 -16.70 22.44 19.81
N LEU A 315 -16.87 21.35 20.56
CA LEU A 315 -17.06 20.02 19.98
C LEU A 315 -18.35 19.97 19.14
N ALA A 316 -19.47 20.45 19.67
CA ALA A 316 -20.75 20.53 18.95
C ALA A 316 -20.66 21.37 17.66
N ASP A 317 -19.88 22.45 17.66
CA ASP A 317 -19.61 23.27 16.46
C ASP A 317 -18.72 22.55 15.43
N ILE A 318 -17.79 21.70 15.87
CA ILE A 318 -17.00 20.83 14.97
C ILE A 318 -17.89 19.74 14.35
N PHE A 319 -18.84 19.19 15.12
CA PHE A 319 -19.81 18.22 14.60
C PHE A 319 -20.83 18.89 13.65
N SER A 320 -21.30 20.11 13.95
CA SER A 320 -22.21 20.86 13.08
C SER A 320 -21.55 21.28 11.76
N THR A 321 -20.24 21.56 11.77
CA THR A 321 -19.48 21.82 10.54
C THR A 321 -19.25 20.56 9.69
N LEU A 322 -19.12 19.38 10.29
CA LEU A 322 -19.14 18.09 9.58
C LEU A 322 -20.50 17.83 8.90
N ILE A 323 -21.61 18.24 9.52
CA ILE A 323 -22.96 18.18 8.93
C ILE A 323 -23.07 19.11 7.72
N ILE A 324 -22.49 20.32 7.80
CA ILE A 324 -22.42 21.23 6.65
C ILE A 324 -21.59 20.62 5.50
N VAL A 325 -20.48 19.93 5.80
CA VAL A 325 -19.68 19.20 4.80
C VAL A 325 -20.46 18.03 4.19
N SER A 326 -21.26 17.31 4.97
CA SER A 326 -22.19 16.29 4.48
C SER A 326 -23.22 16.87 3.51
N ASN A 327 -23.83 18.01 3.83
CA ASN A 327 -24.76 18.72 2.93
C ASN A 327 -24.09 19.20 1.64
N ILE A 328 -22.84 19.69 1.73
CA ILE A 328 -22.05 20.06 0.54
C ILE A 328 -21.76 18.83 -0.32
N LEU A 329 -21.43 17.68 0.28
CA LEU A 329 -21.19 16.43 -0.46
C LEU A 329 -22.47 15.91 -1.14
N ILE A 330 -23.62 15.99 -0.47
CA ILE A 330 -24.91 15.59 -1.04
C ILE A 330 -25.26 16.47 -2.24
N ASN A 331 -25.19 17.79 -2.09
CA ASN A 331 -25.61 18.74 -3.14
C ASN A 331 -24.61 18.78 -4.32
N TYR A 332 -23.31 18.75 -4.07
CA TYR A 332 -22.31 18.92 -5.15
C TYR A 332 -21.81 17.61 -5.77
N ILE A 333 -21.96 16.46 -5.10
CA ILE A 333 -21.45 15.18 -5.61
C ILE A 333 -22.58 14.20 -5.96
N PHE A 334 -23.59 14.06 -5.11
CA PHE A 334 -24.66 13.07 -5.32
C PHE A 334 -25.73 13.53 -6.30
N GLU A 335 -26.19 14.78 -6.19
CA GLU A 335 -27.17 15.36 -7.11
C GLU A 335 -26.76 15.24 -8.59
N PRO A 336 -25.52 15.58 -9.00
CA PRO A 336 -25.08 15.38 -10.39
C PRO A 336 -24.89 13.91 -10.78
N LEU A 337 -24.52 13.02 -9.84
CA LEU A 337 -24.34 11.59 -10.12
C LEU A 337 -25.68 10.89 -10.36
N ILE A 338 -26.70 11.25 -9.58
CA ILE A 338 -28.07 10.74 -9.70
C ILE A 338 -28.74 11.32 -10.95
N ASN A 339 -28.50 12.59 -11.28
CA ASN A 339 -28.95 13.20 -12.54
C ASN A 339 -28.29 12.55 -13.78
N LEU A 340 -27.04 12.10 -13.66
CA LEU A 340 -26.39 11.32 -14.71
C LEU A 340 -27.03 9.92 -14.83
N LEU A 341 -27.34 9.25 -13.71
CA LEU A 341 -28.01 7.95 -13.68
C LEU A 341 -29.45 8.00 -14.20
N SER A 342 -30.20 9.06 -13.91
CA SER A 342 -31.55 9.29 -14.45
C SER A 342 -31.53 9.63 -15.94
N SER A 343 -30.51 10.35 -16.42
CA SER A 343 -30.29 10.61 -17.85
C SER A 343 -29.99 9.34 -18.68
N LEU A 344 -29.46 8.29 -18.04
CA LEU A 344 -29.14 7.02 -18.68
C LEU A 344 -30.35 6.10 -18.87
N LYS A 345 -31.56 6.45 -18.38
CA LYS A 345 -32.79 5.65 -18.51
C LYS A 345 -32.70 4.19 -18.00
N ILE A 346 -31.76 3.89 -17.10
CA ILE A 346 -31.56 2.53 -16.54
C ILE A 346 -32.48 2.29 -15.32
N LEU A 347 -33.02 3.34 -14.69
CA LEU A 347 -34.03 3.22 -13.61
C LEU A 347 -35.33 3.93 -13.99
N THR A 348 -36.39 3.16 -14.20
CA THR A 348 -37.80 3.62 -14.30
C THR A 348 -38.40 3.85 -12.91
N ILE A 349 -37.67 4.50 -12.01
CA ILE A 349 -38.17 4.84 -10.66
C ILE A 349 -38.18 6.35 -10.57
N ASN A 350 -39.39 6.93 -10.48
CA ASN A 350 -39.60 8.35 -10.28
C ASN A 350 -39.29 8.68 -8.82
N ILE A 351 -38.01 8.87 -8.51
CA ILE A 351 -37.54 9.22 -7.16
C ILE A 351 -37.91 10.69 -6.92
N GLN A 352 -38.83 10.99 -6.00
CA GLN A 352 -39.19 12.37 -5.62
C GLN A 352 -38.09 12.97 -4.71
N ILE A 353 -37.01 13.45 -5.33
CA ILE A 353 -35.78 13.93 -4.68
C ILE A 353 -36.03 15.09 -3.70
N ASP A 354 -36.99 15.98 -3.98
CA ASP A 354 -37.30 17.12 -3.10
C ASP A 354 -37.85 16.69 -1.74
N GLN A 355 -38.65 15.61 -1.69
CA GLN A 355 -39.13 15.04 -0.42
C GLN A 355 -38.01 14.33 0.36
N ILE A 356 -37.01 13.79 -0.34
CA ILE A 356 -35.84 13.15 0.27
C ILE A 356 -34.93 14.19 0.93
N ALA A 357 -34.67 15.30 0.23
CA ALA A 357 -33.89 16.40 0.77
C ALA A 357 -34.58 17.04 1.98
N ASP A 358 -35.90 17.24 1.92
CA ASP A 358 -36.67 17.82 3.04
C ASP A 358 -36.77 16.87 4.25
N ASN A 359 -36.91 15.57 4.05
CA ASN A 359 -36.94 14.58 5.15
C ASN A 359 -35.56 14.41 5.81
N ILE A 360 -34.49 14.37 5.03
CA ILE A 360 -33.11 14.33 5.55
C ILE A 360 -32.79 15.63 6.29
N ALA A 361 -33.18 16.79 5.77
CA ALA A 361 -33.01 18.07 6.44
C ALA A 361 -33.80 18.14 7.76
N LYS A 362 -35.01 17.56 7.81
CA LYS A 362 -35.83 17.43 9.04
C LYS A 362 -35.22 16.51 10.08
N GLU A 363 -34.78 15.31 9.73
CA GLU A 363 -34.14 14.40 10.68
C GLU A 363 -32.83 14.99 11.22
N ILE A 364 -32.04 15.65 10.38
CA ILE A 364 -30.79 16.30 10.77
C ILE A 364 -31.04 17.53 11.66
N THR A 365 -32.09 18.32 11.41
CA THR A 365 -32.46 19.45 12.28
C THR A 365 -33.02 18.99 13.62
N VAL A 366 -33.84 17.93 13.64
CA VAL A 366 -34.31 17.28 14.88
C VAL A 366 -33.13 16.71 15.68
N MET A 367 -32.15 16.09 15.02
CA MET A 367 -30.93 15.60 15.67
C MET A 367 -30.05 16.74 16.21
N ALA A 368 -29.92 17.85 15.47
CA ALA A 368 -29.18 19.04 15.91
C ALA A 368 -29.84 19.77 17.08
N ASP A 369 -31.17 19.83 17.12
CA ASP A 369 -31.93 20.42 18.22
C ASP A 369 -31.91 19.52 19.47
N ASN A 370 -31.91 18.20 19.31
CA ASN A 370 -31.68 17.23 20.41
C ASN A 370 -30.27 17.37 21.02
N ILE A 371 -29.24 17.67 20.20
CA ILE A 371 -27.87 17.94 20.67
C ILE A 371 -27.78 19.26 21.46
N ARG A 372 -28.57 20.28 21.08
CA ARG A 372 -28.58 21.61 21.72
C ARG A 372 -29.29 21.65 23.07
N MET A 373 -30.25 20.75 23.31
CA MET A 373 -31.02 20.68 24.56
C MET A 373 -30.45 19.71 25.61
N ALA A 374 -29.41 18.94 25.29
CA ALA A 374 -28.87 17.92 26.19
C ALA A 374 -28.04 18.53 27.35
N ASP A 375 -28.58 18.43 28.56
CA ASP A 375 -27.82 18.61 29.81
C ASP A 375 -26.85 17.42 30.00
N LYS A 376 -25.85 17.63 30.86
CA LYS A 376 -24.57 16.89 31.04
C LYS A 376 -24.57 15.34 31.01
N SER A 377 -25.71 14.66 30.92
CA SER A 377 -25.87 13.21 30.96
C SER A 377 -26.60 12.59 29.77
N SER A 378 -26.90 13.33 28.68
CA SER A 378 -27.58 12.76 27.50
C SER A 378 -27.00 13.21 26.16
N LEU A 379 -25.66 13.24 26.03
CA LEU A 379 -25.02 13.27 24.71
C LEU A 379 -25.08 11.87 24.06
N ILE A 380 -26.28 11.45 23.67
CA ILE A 380 -26.51 10.17 22.99
C ILE A 380 -26.19 10.38 21.50
N ILE A 381 -24.93 10.67 21.17
CA ILE A 381 -24.48 10.47 19.79
C ILE A 381 -24.41 8.95 19.59
N PRO A 382 -25.19 8.37 18.65
CA PRO A 382 -25.18 6.94 18.39
C PRO A 382 -23.75 6.42 18.13
N LEU A 383 -23.47 5.21 18.64
CA LEU A 383 -22.12 4.62 18.59
C LEU A 383 -21.54 4.61 17.16
N HIS A 384 -22.37 4.32 16.16
CA HIS A 384 -21.99 4.25 14.75
C HIS A 384 -21.56 5.62 14.18
N ILE A 385 -22.15 6.73 14.63
CA ILE A 385 -21.74 8.08 14.21
C ILE A 385 -20.40 8.45 14.85
N ARG A 386 -20.21 8.13 16.15
CA ARG A 386 -18.94 8.39 16.84
C ARG A 386 -17.77 7.64 16.20
N THR A 387 -17.99 6.37 15.87
CA THR A 387 -16.97 5.53 15.24
C THR A 387 -16.61 6.03 13.84
N ALA A 388 -17.60 6.40 13.02
CA ALA A 388 -17.37 7.01 11.70
C ALA A 388 -16.52 8.28 11.79
N ILE A 389 -16.84 9.17 12.72
CA ILE A 389 -16.14 10.45 12.86
C ILE A 389 -14.72 10.25 13.37
N GLY A 390 -14.51 9.34 14.33
CA GLY A 390 -13.17 8.92 14.76
C GLY A 390 -12.31 8.40 13.60
N LEU A 391 -12.89 7.56 12.73
CA LEU A 391 -12.19 7.04 11.54
C LEU A 391 -11.88 8.13 10.51
N ILE A 392 -12.83 9.03 10.23
CA ILE A 392 -12.66 10.12 9.28
C ILE A 392 -11.54 11.08 9.74
N ILE A 393 -11.59 11.54 10.99
CA ILE A 393 -10.58 12.47 11.53
C ILE A 393 -9.19 11.82 11.52
N SER A 394 -9.11 10.53 11.83
CA SER A 394 -7.85 9.79 11.84
C SER A 394 -7.20 9.67 10.45
N VAL A 395 -8.01 9.48 9.41
CA VAL A 395 -7.53 9.17 8.06
C VAL A 395 -7.43 10.39 7.14
N LEU A 396 -8.19 11.46 7.39
CA LEU A 396 -8.27 12.63 6.52
C LEU A 396 -6.91 13.30 6.27
N PRO A 397 -6.07 13.62 7.28
CA PRO A 397 -4.77 14.24 7.04
C PRO A 397 -3.81 13.34 6.24
N ALA A 398 -3.83 12.03 6.53
CA ALA A 398 -3.01 11.05 5.82
C ALA A 398 -3.42 10.90 4.35
N SER A 399 -4.73 10.90 4.08
CA SER A 399 -5.31 10.87 2.74
C SER A 399 -4.87 12.06 1.88
N ILE A 400 -4.96 13.29 2.40
CA ILE A 400 -4.57 14.51 1.66
C ILE A 400 -3.10 14.46 1.21
N ILE A 401 -2.21 14.01 2.10
CA ILE A 401 -0.78 13.94 1.82
C ILE A 401 -0.47 12.89 0.76
N GLU A 402 -1.12 11.72 0.83
CA GLU A 402 -0.93 10.68 -0.17
C GLU A 402 -1.49 11.10 -1.53
N ILE A 403 -2.68 11.72 -1.58
CA ILE A 403 -3.26 12.23 -2.84
C ILE A 403 -2.30 13.22 -3.49
N LYS A 404 -1.82 14.22 -2.73
CA LYS A 404 -0.89 15.23 -3.24
C LYS A 404 0.43 14.61 -3.71
N HIS A 405 0.97 13.65 -2.96
CA HIS A 405 2.21 12.97 -3.32
C HIS A 405 2.06 12.12 -4.59
N SER A 406 1.01 11.29 -4.65
CA SER A 406 0.70 10.41 -5.78
C SER A 406 0.42 11.18 -7.06
N MET A 407 -0.35 12.28 -6.97
CA MET A 407 -0.61 13.17 -8.12
C MET A 407 0.67 13.83 -8.64
N GLN A 408 1.52 14.37 -7.75
CA GLN A 408 2.80 14.98 -8.16
C GLN A 408 3.71 13.96 -8.83
N LYS A 409 3.83 12.76 -8.26
CA LYS A 409 4.62 11.66 -8.82
C LYS A 409 4.14 11.30 -10.23
N ARG A 410 2.85 10.99 -10.40
CA ARG A 410 2.26 10.60 -11.70
C ARG A 410 2.36 11.72 -12.75
N ALA A 411 2.18 12.98 -12.35
CA ALA A 411 2.26 14.12 -13.27
C ALA A 411 3.68 14.34 -13.82
N ILE A 412 4.71 14.10 -13.01
CA ILE A 412 6.11 14.19 -13.43
C ILE A 412 6.49 12.99 -14.30
N GLU A 413 6.21 11.77 -13.83
CA GLU A 413 6.62 10.52 -14.52
C GLU A 413 5.98 10.38 -15.90
N SER A 414 4.70 10.75 -16.05
CA SER A 414 4.00 10.65 -17.34
C SER A 414 4.53 11.58 -18.44
N ARG A 415 5.17 12.70 -18.07
CA ARG A 415 5.74 13.69 -19.01
C ARG A 415 7.23 13.50 -19.26
N LEU A 416 7.89 12.70 -18.43
CA LEU A 416 9.32 12.45 -18.48
C LEU A 416 9.80 11.78 -19.79
N PRO A 417 9.08 10.79 -20.39
CA PRO A 417 9.49 10.22 -21.67
C PRO A 417 9.52 11.25 -22.81
N HIS A 418 8.50 12.12 -22.89
CA HIS A 418 8.44 13.17 -23.91
C HIS A 418 9.58 14.17 -23.76
N PHE A 419 9.89 14.59 -22.52
CA PHE A 419 11.04 15.44 -22.24
C PHE A 419 12.36 14.80 -22.69
N LEU A 420 12.59 13.53 -22.38
CA LEU A 420 13.84 12.84 -22.76
C LEU A 420 13.92 12.57 -24.27
N ARG A 421 12.79 12.29 -24.92
CA ARG A 421 12.71 12.12 -26.38
C ARG A 421 13.07 13.43 -27.08
N ASP A 422 12.50 14.54 -26.63
CA ASP A 422 12.80 15.87 -27.16
C ASP A 422 14.26 16.26 -26.87
N LEU A 423 14.77 15.93 -25.68
CA LEU A 423 16.18 16.14 -25.34
C LEU A 423 17.11 15.36 -26.26
N ALA A 424 16.79 14.08 -26.53
CA ALA A 424 17.54 13.25 -27.46
C ALA A 424 17.47 13.82 -28.89
N GLU A 425 16.31 14.27 -29.34
CA GLU A 425 16.12 14.85 -30.68
C GLU A 425 16.86 16.17 -30.85
N ILE A 426 16.77 17.09 -29.88
CA ILE A 426 17.49 18.38 -29.94
C ILE A 426 19.00 18.15 -29.80
N SER A 427 19.44 17.18 -29.00
CA SER A 427 20.87 16.82 -28.90
C SER A 427 21.45 16.28 -30.21
N LYS A 428 20.63 15.80 -31.16
CA LYS A 428 21.10 15.47 -32.53
C LYS A 428 21.55 16.71 -33.29
N ASN A 429 20.84 17.82 -33.07
CA ASN A 429 20.97 19.04 -33.85
C ASN A 429 21.80 20.11 -33.13
N SER A 430 22.04 19.95 -31.82
CA SER A 430 22.75 20.88 -30.96
C SER A 430 24.02 20.25 -30.39
N VAL A 431 25.08 21.05 -30.25
CA VAL A 431 26.44 20.55 -29.94
C VAL A 431 26.57 20.02 -28.50
N SER A 432 25.61 20.30 -27.59
CA SER A 432 25.69 19.84 -26.20
C SER A 432 24.33 19.68 -25.51
N ILE A 433 24.25 18.76 -24.54
CA ILE A 433 23.04 18.47 -23.75
C ILE A 433 22.60 19.69 -22.94
N GLU A 434 23.53 20.53 -22.50
CA GLU A 434 23.26 21.78 -21.80
C GLU A 434 22.51 22.78 -22.69
N LYS A 435 22.94 22.94 -23.95
CA LYS A 435 22.26 23.79 -24.92
C LYS A 435 20.88 23.23 -25.28
N ALA A 436 20.76 21.91 -25.41
CA ALA A 436 19.48 21.26 -25.62
C ALA A 436 18.50 21.54 -24.47
N LEU A 437 18.95 21.42 -23.21
CA LEU A 437 18.15 21.74 -22.01
C LEU A 437 17.68 23.20 -21.99
N GLN A 438 18.50 24.14 -22.47
CA GLN A 438 18.10 25.55 -22.58
C GLN A 438 16.98 25.74 -23.61
N GLN A 439 17.07 25.10 -24.78
CA GLN A 439 16.03 25.17 -25.82
C GLN A 439 14.70 24.53 -25.41
N LEU A 440 14.74 23.47 -24.58
CA LEU A 440 13.52 22.79 -24.10
C LEU A 440 12.68 23.64 -23.14
N THR A 441 13.16 24.79 -22.67
CA THR A 441 12.36 25.65 -21.77
C THR A 441 11.16 26.30 -22.43
N GLU A 442 11.13 26.36 -23.76
CA GLU A 442 10.03 26.91 -24.56
C GLU A 442 8.85 25.93 -24.70
N ARG A 443 9.09 24.63 -24.49
CA ARG A 443 8.07 23.57 -24.60
C ARG A 443 7.34 23.33 -23.27
N ASP A 444 6.10 22.83 -23.35
CA ASP A 444 5.30 22.51 -22.17
C ASP A 444 5.33 21.01 -21.81
N TYR A 445 5.86 20.74 -20.62
CA TYR A 445 5.92 19.43 -19.97
C TYR A 445 5.09 19.37 -18.67
N GLY A 446 4.11 20.27 -18.49
CA GLY A 446 3.26 20.33 -17.31
C GLY A 446 4.03 20.62 -16.03
N MET A 447 3.89 19.76 -15.01
CA MET A 447 4.56 19.93 -13.72
C MET A 447 6.10 19.88 -13.83
N LEU A 448 6.63 19.23 -14.86
CA LEU A 448 8.06 19.15 -15.12
C LEU A 448 8.64 20.48 -15.66
N SER A 449 7.83 21.30 -16.34
CA SER A 449 8.24 22.59 -16.93
C SER A 449 8.87 23.52 -15.88
N LYS A 450 8.32 23.53 -14.66
CA LYS A 450 8.88 24.33 -13.55
C LYS A 450 10.31 23.88 -13.20
N HIS A 451 10.55 22.58 -13.17
CA HIS A 451 11.87 22.03 -12.85
C HIS A 451 12.86 22.25 -14.00
N ILE A 452 12.43 22.13 -15.26
CA ILE A 452 13.27 22.38 -16.44
C ILE A 452 13.71 23.86 -16.50
N LYS A 453 12.79 24.81 -16.25
CA LYS A 453 13.12 26.24 -16.19
C LYS A 453 14.17 26.55 -15.12
N VAL A 454 14.06 25.93 -13.95
CA VAL A 454 15.06 26.08 -12.87
C VAL A 454 16.42 25.48 -13.28
N MET A 455 16.43 24.32 -13.93
CA MET A 455 17.67 23.72 -14.43
C MET A 455 18.33 24.60 -15.50
N SER A 456 17.57 25.08 -16.47
CA SER A 456 18.07 25.98 -17.52
C SER A 456 18.63 27.28 -16.95
N ALA A 457 17.94 27.92 -15.99
CA ALA A 457 18.46 29.11 -15.32
C ALA A 457 19.79 28.83 -14.59
N GLN A 458 19.91 27.68 -13.93
CA GLN A 458 21.15 27.27 -13.26
C GLN A 458 22.28 26.98 -14.26
N ILE A 459 21.99 26.36 -15.40
CA ILE A 459 22.95 26.14 -16.50
C ILE A 459 23.44 27.48 -17.05
N SER A 460 22.53 28.41 -17.31
CA SER A 460 22.86 29.76 -17.82
C SER A 460 23.70 30.56 -16.83
N TRP A 461 23.57 30.31 -15.53
CA TRP A 461 24.40 30.91 -14.48
C TRP A 461 25.73 30.16 -14.23
N GLY A 462 26.03 29.12 -15.01
CA GLY A 462 27.30 28.39 -14.92
C GLY A 462 27.41 27.45 -13.71
N PHE A 463 26.30 27.03 -13.10
CA PHE A 463 26.34 26.01 -12.06
C PHE A 463 26.74 24.64 -12.66
N PRO A 464 27.50 23.82 -11.91
CA PRO A 464 27.94 22.53 -12.43
C PRO A 464 26.76 21.54 -12.46
N ILE A 465 26.69 20.73 -13.52
CA ILE A 465 25.50 19.94 -13.86
C ILE A 465 25.18 18.85 -12.83
N ASP A 466 26.20 18.29 -12.19
CA ASP A 466 26.10 17.37 -11.06
C ASP A 466 25.22 17.94 -9.95
N LYS A 467 25.43 19.21 -9.57
CA LYS A 467 24.65 19.90 -8.55
C LYS A 467 23.23 20.22 -9.02
N ILE A 468 23.06 20.54 -10.31
CA ILE A 468 21.75 20.86 -10.90
C ILE A 468 20.86 19.61 -10.89
N LEU A 469 21.38 18.49 -11.42
CA LEU A 469 20.64 17.22 -11.47
C LEU A 469 20.42 16.63 -10.08
N ALA A 470 21.34 16.84 -9.13
CA ALA A 470 21.11 16.45 -7.72
C ALA A 470 19.96 17.25 -7.08
N ARG A 471 19.83 18.55 -7.34
CA ARG A 471 18.69 19.35 -6.87
C ARG A 471 17.39 18.93 -7.54
N PHE A 472 17.41 18.68 -8.85
CA PHE A 472 16.27 18.15 -9.61
C PHE A 472 15.79 16.80 -9.05
N SER A 473 16.71 15.88 -8.83
CA SER A 473 16.48 14.57 -8.22
C SER A 473 15.80 14.69 -6.85
N ASN A 474 16.28 15.58 -5.99
CA ASN A 474 15.65 15.80 -4.68
C ASN A 474 14.28 16.50 -4.75
N ALA A 475 14.03 17.30 -5.78
CA ALA A 475 12.79 18.06 -5.93
C ALA A 475 11.61 17.24 -6.48
N THR A 476 11.86 16.26 -7.36
CA THR A 476 10.81 15.51 -8.08
C THR A 476 10.08 14.47 -7.24
N LYS A 477 10.59 14.11 -6.04
CA LYS A 477 10.01 13.12 -5.09
C LYS A 477 9.66 11.74 -5.68
N SER A 478 10.02 11.47 -6.93
CA SER A 478 9.82 10.21 -7.65
C SER A 478 11.16 9.48 -7.74
N TRP A 479 11.24 8.23 -7.26
CA TRP A 479 12.47 7.45 -7.37
C TRP A 479 12.89 7.24 -8.84
N PHE A 480 11.94 6.97 -9.73
CA PHE A 480 12.21 6.80 -11.16
C PHE A 480 12.82 8.05 -11.79
N SER A 481 12.32 9.23 -11.41
CA SER A 481 12.89 10.52 -11.84
C SER A 481 14.32 10.73 -11.33
N LYS A 482 14.61 10.31 -10.07
CA LYS A 482 15.98 10.35 -9.51
C LYS A 482 16.93 9.44 -10.27
N MET A 483 16.48 8.24 -10.61
CA MET A 483 17.24 7.28 -11.40
C MET A 483 17.55 7.88 -12.77
N ILE A 484 16.55 8.38 -13.49
CA ILE A 484 16.74 8.99 -14.81
C ILE A 484 17.71 10.18 -14.76
N ALA A 485 17.57 11.06 -13.77
CA ALA A 485 18.49 12.18 -13.57
C ALA A 485 19.93 11.72 -13.35
N PHE A 486 20.12 10.61 -12.64
CA PHE A 486 21.43 9.99 -12.47
C PHE A 486 21.97 9.38 -13.76
N ILE A 487 21.17 8.62 -14.51
CA ILE A 487 21.62 8.07 -15.80
C ILE A 487 22.00 9.22 -16.75
N LEU A 488 21.21 10.29 -16.79
CA LEU A 488 21.50 11.48 -17.58
C LEU A 488 22.82 12.16 -17.16
N LEU A 489 23.05 12.30 -15.84
CA LEU A 489 24.30 12.84 -15.31
C LEU A 489 25.52 12.00 -15.73
N GLU A 490 25.40 10.68 -15.68
CA GLU A 490 26.45 9.76 -16.09
C GLU A 490 26.78 9.89 -17.58
N ILE A 491 25.76 10.00 -18.43
CA ILE A 491 25.92 10.24 -19.87
C ILE A 491 26.66 11.55 -20.13
N MET A 492 26.32 12.62 -19.39
CA MET A 492 26.95 13.93 -19.53
C MET A 492 28.43 13.90 -19.09
N ASN A 493 28.73 13.30 -17.94
CA ASN A 493 30.07 13.24 -17.37
C ASN A 493 31.07 12.42 -18.19
N ILE A 494 30.60 11.55 -19.09
CA ILE A 494 31.46 10.65 -19.89
C ILE A 494 31.76 11.25 -21.28
N GLY A 495 31.41 12.51 -21.49
CA GLY A 495 31.76 13.23 -22.72
C GLY A 495 30.58 13.46 -23.66
N GLY A 496 29.37 13.66 -23.12
CA GLY A 496 28.30 14.33 -23.87
C GLY A 496 27.64 13.49 -24.96
N GLY A 497 27.31 12.22 -24.65
CA GLY A 497 26.18 11.52 -25.25
C GLY A 497 26.18 11.40 -26.77
N ARG A 498 26.67 10.25 -27.28
CA ARG A 498 26.20 9.78 -28.58
C ARG A 498 24.67 9.90 -28.58
N VAL A 499 24.12 10.50 -29.62
CA VAL A 499 22.68 10.60 -29.88
C VAL A 499 21.96 9.29 -29.54
N GLU A 500 22.60 8.18 -29.90
CA GLU A 500 22.12 6.83 -29.68
C GLU A 500 21.95 6.48 -28.19
N THR A 501 22.84 6.93 -27.31
CA THR A 501 22.73 6.73 -25.86
C THR A 501 21.52 7.43 -25.25
N LEU A 502 21.26 8.69 -25.66
CA LEU A 502 20.10 9.44 -25.20
C LEU A 502 18.80 8.88 -25.79
N SER A 503 18.83 8.44 -27.05
CA SER A 503 17.71 7.74 -27.67
C SER A 503 17.38 6.43 -26.93
N ASN A 504 18.40 5.64 -26.59
CA ASN A 504 18.24 4.40 -25.82
C ASN A 504 17.69 4.66 -24.41
N LEU A 505 18.10 5.76 -23.76
CA LEU A 505 17.51 6.19 -22.49
C LEU A 505 16.04 6.60 -22.67
N ALA A 506 15.72 7.37 -23.71
CA ALA A 506 14.33 7.77 -23.98
C ALA A 506 13.44 6.55 -24.24
N ASP A 507 13.89 5.60 -25.07
CA ASP A 507 13.17 4.34 -25.33
C ASP A 507 13.04 3.48 -24.07
N PHE A 508 14.08 3.45 -23.22
CA PHE A 508 14.03 2.78 -21.92
C PHE A 508 12.93 3.39 -21.03
N VAL A 509 12.92 4.71 -20.90
CA VAL A 509 11.97 5.43 -20.04
C VAL A 509 10.54 5.32 -20.58
N GLU A 510 10.38 5.36 -21.90
CA GLU A 510 9.09 5.18 -22.57
C GLU A 510 8.50 3.80 -22.29
N ARG A 511 9.28 2.73 -22.43
CA ARG A 511 8.84 1.35 -22.14
C ARG A 511 8.46 1.17 -20.68
N VAL A 512 9.25 1.68 -19.75
CA VAL A 512 8.92 1.61 -18.31
C VAL A 512 7.63 2.38 -18.00
N ASN A 513 7.47 3.57 -18.57
CA ASN A 513 6.27 4.39 -18.36
C ASN A 513 5.01 3.74 -18.97
N GLN A 514 5.12 3.10 -20.14
CA GLN A 514 4.02 2.34 -20.74
C GLN A 514 3.59 1.18 -19.83
N LEU A 515 4.54 0.39 -19.31
CA LEU A 515 4.25 -0.70 -18.37
C LEU A 515 3.58 -0.19 -17.08
N GLU A 516 4.02 0.95 -16.56
CA GLU A 516 3.43 1.56 -15.36
C GLU A 516 2.01 2.09 -15.63
N LYS A 517 1.78 2.66 -16.82
CA LYS A 517 0.45 3.12 -17.26
C LYS A 517 -0.52 1.95 -17.44
N GLU A 518 -0.08 0.86 -18.07
CA GLU A 518 -0.85 -0.38 -18.22
C GLU A 518 -1.20 -0.97 -16.85
N LYS A 519 -0.21 -1.13 -15.95
CA LYS A 519 -0.43 -1.59 -14.57
C LYS A 519 -1.47 -0.73 -13.86
N ASN A 520 -1.30 0.59 -13.86
CA ASN A 520 -2.20 1.50 -13.14
C ASN A 520 -3.61 1.55 -13.74
N SER A 521 -3.74 1.36 -15.05
CA SER A 521 -5.04 1.27 -15.70
C SER A 521 -5.76 -0.01 -15.28
N SER A 522 -5.09 -1.15 -15.34
CA SER A 522 -5.71 -2.44 -15.00
C SER A 522 -6.02 -2.57 -13.51
N LEU A 523 -5.09 -2.16 -12.62
CA LEU A 523 -5.30 -2.21 -11.18
C LEU A 523 -6.47 -1.31 -10.73
N ARG A 524 -6.68 -0.17 -11.38
CA ARG A 524 -7.78 0.75 -11.02
C ARG A 524 -9.14 0.07 -11.07
N LEU A 525 -9.38 -0.83 -12.03
CA LEU A 525 -10.64 -1.57 -12.10
C LEU A 525 -10.83 -2.45 -10.87
N TYR A 526 -9.80 -3.16 -10.44
CA TYR A 526 -9.85 -4.01 -9.23
C TYR A 526 -9.97 -3.21 -7.94
N GLY A 527 -9.49 -1.97 -7.91
CA GLY A 527 -9.72 -1.05 -6.79
C GLY A 527 -11.18 -0.60 -6.63
N ILE A 528 -11.97 -0.61 -7.71
CA ILE A 528 -13.38 -0.21 -7.68
C ILE A 528 -14.28 -1.35 -7.18
N ILE A 529 -13.95 -2.61 -7.44
CA ILE A 529 -14.80 -3.76 -7.07
C ILE A 529 -15.16 -3.76 -5.56
N PRO A 530 -14.22 -3.55 -4.61
CA PRO A 530 -14.54 -3.43 -3.18
C PRO A 530 -15.59 -2.38 -2.81
N TYR A 531 -15.76 -1.33 -3.62
CA TYR A 531 -16.78 -0.30 -3.37
C TYR A 531 -18.19 -0.86 -3.50
N PHE A 532 -18.45 -1.63 -4.56
CA PHE A 532 -19.75 -2.27 -4.74
C PHE A 532 -20.06 -3.23 -3.59
N GLY A 533 -19.05 -3.98 -3.13
CA GLY A 533 -19.23 -4.92 -2.03
C GLY A 533 -19.57 -4.25 -0.72
N ALA A 534 -18.85 -3.17 -0.38
CA ALA A 534 -19.15 -2.38 0.81
C ALA A 534 -20.56 -1.80 0.74
N ILE A 535 -20.94 -1.17 -0.38
CA ILE A 535 -22.27 -0.58 -0.57
C ILE A 535 -23.37 -1.64 -0.47
N ILE A 536 -23.23 -2.77 -1.16
CA ILE A 536 -24.20 -3.87 -1.11
C ILE A 536 -24.30 -4.44 0.31
N SER A 537 -23.19 -4.61 1.02
CA SER A 537 -23.19 -5.14 2.39
C SER A 537 -23.90 -4.21 3.38
N ILE A 538 -23.67 -2.89 3.25
CA ILE A 538 -24.33 -1.88 4.09
C ILE A 538 -25.82 -1.82 3.77
N LEU A 539 -26.17 -1.78 2.48
CA LEU A 539 -27.57 -1.74 2.04
C LEU A 539 -28.33 -2.99 2.47
N THR A 540 -27.72 -4.17 2.34
CA THR A 540 -28.33 -5.43 2.80
C THR A 540 -28.50 -5.47 4.30
N LEU A 541 -27.52 -5.00 5.09
CA LEU A 541 -27.69 -4.87 6.55
C LEU A 541 -28.86 -3.93 6.90
N ILE A 542 -28.98 -2.79 6.22
CA ILE A 542 -30.05 -1.81 6.44
C ILE A 542 -31.43 -2.41 6.13
N ILE A 543 -31.61 -2.96 4.92
CA ILE A 543 -32.88 -3.56 4.49
C ILE A 543 -33.24 -4.70 5.44
N MET A 544 -32.25 -5.48 5.84
CA MET A 544 -32.43 -6.56 6.79
C MET A 544 -32.86 -6.05 8.16
N LEU A 545 -32.24 -5.00 8.70
CA LEU A 545 -32.67 -4.41 9.97
C LEU A 545 -34.13 -3.96 9.94
N ASP A 546 -34.55 -3.33 8.84
CA ASP A 546 -35.92 -2.85 8.69
C ASP A 546 -36.95 -3.97 8.54
N VAL A 547 -36.70 -4.96 7.68
CA VAL A 547 -37.58 -6.14 7.50
C VAL A 547 -37.81 -6.87 8.82
N PHE A 548 -36.79 -6.92 9.68
CA PHE A 548 -36.92 -7.54 11.00
C PHE A 548 -37.60 -6.61 12.01
N MET A 549 -37.43 -5.29 11.91
CA MET A 549 -38.06 -4.33 12.82
C MET A 549 -39.55 -4.09 12.56
N ASN A 550 -39.97 -4.17 11.30
CA ASN A 550 -41.33 -3.93 10.84
C ASN A 550 -41.91 -5.23 10.23
N PRO A 551 -42.18 -6.27 11.03
CA PRO A 551 -42.66 -7.54 10.51
C PRO A 551 -44.03 -7.40 9.85
N ILE A 552 -44.20 -8.06 8.71
CA ILE A 552 -45.47 -8.10 7.97
C ILE A 552 -46.48 -9.00 8.71
N GLY A 553 -47.62 -8.44 9.16
CA GLY A 553 -48.78 -9.18 9.71
C GLY A 553 -48.81 -9.35 11.24
N ASP A 554 -49.46 -10.42 11.73
CA ASP A 554 -49.69 -10.75 13.17
C ASP A 554 -48.40 -11.01 14.01
N PHE A 555 -47.22 -10.73 13.45
CA PHE A 555 -45.91 -10.83 14.10
C PHE A 555 -45.51 -9.55 14.87
N GLU A 556 -46.39 -8.55 14.89
CA GLU A 556 -46.23 -7.18 15.42
C GLU A 556 -45.65 -7.10 16.85
N ASN A 557 -45.89 -8.11 17.70
CA ASN A 557 -45.51 -8.09 19.12
C ASN A 557 -44.23 -8.86 19.49
N ARG A 558 -43.44 -9.36 18.53
CA ARG A 558 -42.33 -10.30 18.86
C ARG A 558 -40.92 -9.79 18.55
N LEU A 559 -40.74 -8.54 18.14
CA LEU A 559 -39.59 -8.11 17.32
C LEU A 559 -38.96 -6.75 17.68
N THR A 560 -38.93 -6.37 18.95
CA THR A 560 -38.27 -5.11 19.36
C THR A 560 -36.76 -5.30 19.55
N ILE A 561 -35.99 -5.00 18.51
CA ILE A 561 -34.53 -4.77 18.60
C ILE A 561 -34.33 -3.42 19.30
N SER A 562 -33.51 -3.38 20.36
CA SER A 562 -33.16 -2.13 21.05
C SER A 562 -32.44 -1.17 20.10
N ASP A 563 -32.63 0.14 20.26
CA ASP A 563 -31.89 1.15 19.48
C ASP A 563 -30.37 1.06 19.73
N GLU A 564 -29.96 0.58 20.90
CA GLU A 564 -28.57 0.28 21.21
C GLU A 564 -28.01 -0.85 20.32
N ASP A 565 -28.78 -1.92 20.12
CA ASP A 565 -28.39 -3.09 19.32
C ASP A 565 -28.29 -2.75 17.82
N LYS A 566 -29.22 -1.92 17.32
CA LYS A 566 -29.11 -1.34 15.97
C LYS A 566 -27.82 -0.56 15.83
N SER A 567 -27.52 0.30 16.82
CA SER A 567 -26.34 1.16 16.78
C SER A 567 -25.03 0.35 16.77
N LEU A 568 -25.02 -0.81 17.45
CA LEU A 568 -23.91 -1.76 17.46
C LEU A 568 -23.71 -2.45 16.11
N LEU A 569 -24.78 -2.93 15.48
CA LEU A 569 -24.71 -3.58 14.16
C LEU A 569 -24.26 -2.61 13.06
N LEU A 570 -24.78 -1.38 13.07
CA LEU A 570 -24.36 -0.32 12.16
C LEU A 570 -22.90 0.12 12.40
N THR A 571 -22.42 0.04 13.64
CA THR A 571 -21.00 0.30 13.93
C THR A 571 -20.09 -0.73 13.26
N GLY A 572 -20.48 -2.01 13.28
CA GLY A 572 -19.77 -3.08 12.57
C GLY A 572 -19.63 -2.78 11.08
N SER A 573 -20.73 -2.40 10.41
CA SER A 573 -20.71 -2.15 8.96
C SER A 573 -19.81 -0.97 8.56
N ILE A 574 -19.72 0.07 9.40
CA ILE A 574 -18.81 1.20 9.19
C ILE A 574 -17.34 0.76 9.30
N ILE A 575 -17.01 -0.08 10.29
CA ILE A 575 -15.67 -0.66 10.45
C ILE A 575 -15.33 -1.57 9.27
N GLN A 576 -16.28 -2.39 8.82
CA GLN A 576 -16.16 -3.22 7.62
C GLN A 576 -15.93 -2.38 6.36
N ALA A 577 -16.66 -1.28 6.18
CA ALA A 577 -16.52 -0.37 5.04
C ALA A 577 -15.13 0.30 5.04
N PHE A 578 -14.67 0.73 6.21
CA PHE A 578 -13.33 1.26 6.41
C PHE A 578 -12.25 0.25 6.03
N ALA A 579 -12.32 -0.97 6.57
CA ALA A 579 -11.36 -2.03 6.31
C ALA A 579 -11.34 -2.41 4.82
N THR A 580 -12.51 -2.47 4.20
CA THR A 580 -12.67 -2.70 2.76
C THR A 580 -12.07 -1.58 1.92
N GLY A 581 -12.17 -0.32 2.35
CA GLY A 581 -11.51 0.81 1.68
C GLY A 581 -9.99 0.75 1.76
N MET A 582 -9.44 0.28 2.88
CA MET A 582 -7.99 0.05 2.99
C MET A 582 -7.50 -1.01 1.99
N VAL A 583 -8.26 -2.10 1.82
CA VAL A 583 -7.98 -3.14 0.83
C VAL A 583 -8.12 -2.59 -0.59
N ALA A 584 -9.18 -1.82 -0.86
CA ALA A 584 -9.45 -1.19 -2.16
C ALA A 584 -8.28 -0.33 -2.66
N GLY A 585 -7.70 0.50 -1.79
CA GLY A 585 -6.54 1.30 -2.17
C GLY A 585 -5.29 0.49 -2.47
N LYS A 586 -5.07 -0.60 -1.72
CA LYS A 586 -3.93 -1.51 -1.96
C LYS A 586 -4.08 -2.27 -3.29
N MET A 587 -5.30 -2.70 -3.63
CA MET A 587 -5.62 -3.34 -4.90
C MET A 587 -5.59 -2.37 -6.08
N GLY A 588 -6.15 -1.17 -5.90
CA GLY A 588 -6.33 -0.18 -6.95
C GLY A 588 -5.07 0.58 -7.34
N GLU A 589 -4.27 0.99 -6.35
CA GLU A 589 -3.12 1.87 -6.58
C GLU A 589 -1.78 1.28 -6.16
N GLY A 590 -1.78 0.09 -5.56
CA GLY A 590 -0.56 -0.63 -5.16
C GLY A 590 0.09 -0.15 -3.85
N SER A 591 -0.41 0.91 -3.20
CA SER A 591 0.09 1.38 -1.90
C SER A 591 -0.96 1.22 -0.79
N VAL A 592 -0.52 0.95 0.44
CA VAL A 592 -1.43 0.91 1.60
C VAL A 592 -1.85 2.33 1.97
N ALA A 593 -0.99 3.32 1.77
CA ALA A 593 -1.32 4.74 1.95
C ALA A 593 -2.45 5.20 1.02
N ALA A 594 -2.54 4.67 -0.20
CA ALA A 594 -3.70 4.90 -1.05
C ALA A 594 -4.99 4.33 -0.44
N GLY A 595 -4.91 3.34 0.46
CA GLY A 595 -6.05 2.86 1.25
C GLY A 595 -6.73 3.98 2.05
N PHE A 596 -5.98 4.98 2.54
CA PHE A 596 -6.53 6.07 3.34
C PHE A 596 -7.62 6.86 2.60
N LYS A 597 -7.42 7.21 1.33
CA LYS A 597 -8.46 7.93 0.58
C LYS A 597 -9.68 7.06 0.30
N HIS A 598 -9.50 5.77 0.02
CA HIS A 598 -10.61 4.88 -0.28
C HIS A 598 -11.40 4.51 0.99
N ALA A 599 -10.71 4.32 2.12
CA ALA A 599 -11.31 4.15 3.44
C ALA A 599 -12.08 5.40 3.89
N LEU A 600 -11.57 6.60 3.63
CA LEU A 600 -12.29 7.86 3.86
C LEU A 600 -13.56 7.95 3.01
N ILE A 601 -13.47 7.63 1.71
CA ILE A 601 -14.65 7.68 0.83
C ILE A 601 -15.70 6.64 1.27
N LEU A 602 -15.30 5.40 1.56
CA LEU A 602 -16.23 4.35 1.96
C LEU A 602 -16.83 4.56 3.36
N THR A 603 -16.10 5.15 4.30
CA THR A 603 -16.68 5.54 5.59
C THR A 603 -17.72 6.63 5.43
N ILE A 604 -17.46 7.65 4.61
CA ILE A 604 -18.45 8.69 4.29
C ILE A 604 -19.67 8.10 3.60
N ILE A 605 -19.47 7.23 2.59
CA ILE A 605 -20.57 6.54 1.90
C ILE A 605 -21.36 5.71 2.91
N SER A 606 -20.70 4.97 3.81
CA SER A 606 -21.39 4.17 4.82
C SER A 606 -22.22 5.01 5.77
N LEU A 607 -21.69 6.16 6.21
CA LEU A 607 -22.42 7.08 7.07
C LEU A 607 -23.65 7.65 6.35
N ILE A 608 -23.50 8.05 5.09
CA ILE A 608 -24.60 8.54 4.26
C ILE A 608 -25.65 7.43 4.05
N SER A 609 -25.23 6.20 3.76
CA SER A 609 -26.14 5.07 3.58
C SER A 609 -27.00 4.81 4.82
N VAL A 610 -26.46 5.01 6.02
CA VAL A 610 -27.21 4.89 7.28
C VAL A 610 -28.30 5.97 7.40
N PHE A 611 -28.05 7.20 6.93
CA PHE A 611 -29.06 8.27 6.95
C PHE A 611 -30.12 8.12 5.84
N ILE A 612 -29.75 7.58 4.68
CA ILE A 612 -30.70 7.34 3.57
C ILE A 612 -31.56 6.10 3.83
N ALA A 613 -31.11 5.21 4.71
CA ALA A 613 -31.76 3.94 5.06
C ALA A 613 -33.28 4.04 5.33
N PRO A 614 -33.76 4.90 6.24
CA PRO A 614 -35.17 4.94 6.62
C PRO A 614 -36.06 5.43 5.48
N LEU A 615 -35.48 6.14 4.52
CA LEU A 615 -36.20 6.68 3.38
C LEU A 615 -36.33 5.67 2.23
N LEU A 616 -35.35 4.79 2.07
CA LEU A 616 -35.47 3.67 1.12
C LEU A 616 -36.56 2.69 1.58
N THR A 617 -36.68 2.45 2.88
CA THR A 617 -37.67 1.55 3.45
C THR A 617 -39.09 2.06 3.22
N ASP A 618 -39.33 3.36 3.37
CA ASP A 618 -40.61 4.02 3.03
C ASP A 618 -40.97 3.92 1.54
N MET A 619 -39.98 3.80 0.66
CA MET A 619 -40.21 3.60 -0.78
C MET A 619 -40.52 2.15 -1.15
N PHE A 620 -40.10 1.18 -0.32
CA PHE A 620 -40.33 -0.25 -0.53
C PHE A 620 -41.49 -0.82 0.29
N SER A 621 -42.07 -0.05 1.21
CA SER A 621 -43.31 -0.38 1.91
C SER A 621 -44.48 -0.35 0.92
N PHE A 622 -44.84 -1.54 0.39
CA PHE A 622 -46.03 -1.79 -0.41
C PHE A 622 -47.09 -2.53 0.40
#